data_AF-A0A1H3B0R7-F1
#
_entry.id   AF-A0A1H3B0R7-F1
#
_cell.length_a   1.000
_cell.length_b   1.000
_cell.length_c   1.000
_cell.angle_alpha   90.00
_cell.angle_beta   90.00
_cell.angle_gamma   90.00
#
_symmetry.space_group_name_H-M   'P 1'
#
loop_
_entity.id
_entity.type
_entity.pdbx_description
1 polymer ?
#
loop_
_entity_poly.entity_id
_entity_poly.type
_entity_poly.pdbx_seq_one_letter_code
_entity_poly.pdbx_strand_id
1 'polypeptide(L)'
;MLSTPDYPSQAPRRPLRLQHCLLCALLLLGSSNLLAKTELSKPAAAETPPTFTSRQAALSALPPLMLWVGERPDDVRTWIDGSARQGKGAADSPVPSIQDQRMGVAVLDTTVLLRDGSASVRRRQQPLKLPPAWYAQNGLQQKAPVVTIVHIEMARAAHKPALNEKQKRTIVNAVVAAATRSPSQVVQLDFEVMHSQKPFLADVVKRSRDALPANVALSITALASWCVGDAWLADLPADEVVPTAFHMDGEAKRLRDVLDHDGRFPRPECQPSLGLSLDEQPWPSKLRSQRLYLFNRNAWSGTPMAGWSVRLGAIFP
;
A
#
# COMPACT_ATOMS: atom_id res chain seq x y z
N MET A 1 48.10 -26.07 -15.71
CA MET A 1 47.13 -25.82 -16.80
C MET A 1 45.98 -25.04 -16.21
N LEU A 2 45.70 -23.86 -16.77
CA LEU A 2 44.59 -22.93 -16.53
C LEU A 2 44.60 -22.19 -15.17
N SER A 3 44.34 -20.88 -15.05
CA SER A 3 44.55 -19.68 -15.87
C SER A 3 44.02 -18.55 -14.97
N THR A 4 44.88 -17.64 -14.53
CA THR A 4 44.49 -16.41 -13.81
C THR A 4 44.02 -15.35 -14.81
N PRO A 5 42.91 -14.64 -14.56
CA PRO A 5 42.48 -13.55 -15.44
C PRO A 5 43.23 -12.24 -15.15
N ASP A 6 43.83 -11.71 -16.22
CA ASP A 6 44.43 -10.38 -16.34
C ASP A 6 43.38 -9.27 -16.16
N TYR A 7 43.70 -8.28 -15.32
CA TYR A 7 43.00 -7.00 -15.22
C TYR A 7 43.73 -5.96 -16.08
N PRO A 8 43.06 -5.30 -17.05
CA PRO A 8 43.71 -4.27 -17.84
C PRO A 8 43.93 -2.96 -17.07
N SER A 9 45.15 -2.45 -17.27
CA SER A 9 45.79 -1.23 -16.82
C SER A 9 44.94 0.05 -16.92
N GLN A 10 45.07 0.91 -15.90
CA GLN A 10 44.49 2.24 -15.79
C GLN A 10 45.12 3.22 -16.79
N ALA A 11 44.27 3.92 -17.56
CA ALA A 11 44.69 5.03 -18.43
C ALA A 11 44.85 6.34 -17.64
N PRO A 12 45.78 7.23 -18.03
CA PRO A 12 46.19 8.40 -17.25
C PRO A 12 45.18 9.56 -17.28
N ARG A 13 45.06 10.23 -16.13
CA ARG A 13 44.28 11.46 -15.91
C ARG A 13 44.82 12.62 -16.75
N ARG A 14 43.96 13.30 -17.50
CA ARG A 14 44.24 14.59 -18.15
C ARG A 14 43.82 15.77 -17.26
N PRO A 15 44.56 16.89 -17.27
CA PRO A 15 44.41 17.97 -16.31
C PRO A 15 43.23 18.91 -16.61
N LEU A 16 42.66 19.46 -15.53
CA LEU A 16 41.73 20.59 -15.53
C LEU A 16 42.34 21.78 -16.28
N ARG A 17 41.58 22.36 -17.23
CA ARG A 17 41.82 23.72 -17.73
C ARG A 17 40.76 24.67 -17.21
N LEU A 18 41.23 25.59 -16.38
CA LEU A 18 40.65 26.88 -16.03
C LEU A 18 40.46 27.72 -17.30
N GLN A 19 39.25 28.18 -17.61
CA GLN A 19 39.07 29.38 -18.44
C GLN A 19 37.62 29.90 -18.44
N HIS A 20 37.48 31.20 -18.18
CA HIS A 20 36.29 32.09 -18.30
C HIS A 20 35.49 32.39 -17.02
N CYS A 21 36.14 33.10 -16.10
CA CYS A 21 35.53 34.27 -15.45
C CYS A 21 35.35 35.38 -16.49
N LEU A 22 34.12 35.81 -16.77
CA LEU A 22 33.72 37.18 -17.20
C LEU A 22 32.28 37.15 -17.75
N LEU A 23 31.29 37.14 -16.86
CA LEU A 23 29.89 37.49 -17.16
C LEU A 23 29.12 37.73 -15.85
N CYS A 24 29.63 38.65 -15.01
CA CYS A 24 29.03 39.01 -13.72
C CYS A 24 28.82 40.54 -13.53
N ALA A 25 28.90 41.37 -14.57
CA ALA A 25 28.95 42.82 -14.34
C ALA A 25 28.16 43.71 -15.30
N LEU A 26 27.19 43.18 -16.06
CA LEU A 26 26.31 44.00 -16.90
C LEU A 26 24.90 43.43 -16.85
N LEU A 27 24.10 43.96 -15.91
CA LEU A 27 22.64 44.14 -15.93
C LEU A 27 22.12 44.62 -14.55
N LEU A 28 22.97 45.32 -13.77
CA LEU A 28 22.56 46.20 -12.68
C LEU A 28 22.42 47.61 -13.25
N LEU A 29 21.31 47.89 -13.92
CA LEU A 29 20.77 49.24 -14.18
C LEU A 29 19.49 49.09 -15.00
N GLY A 30 18.35 49.28 -14.33
CA GLY A 30 17.05 49.43 -14.99
C GLY A 30 16.05 48.34 -14.63
N SER A 31 15.36 48.51 -13.49
CA SER A 31 13.96 48.11 -13.27
C SER A 31 13.50 48.58 -11.87
N SER A 32 13.72 49.85 -11.55
CA SER A 32 13.05 50.52 -10.43
C SER A 32 11.66 50.95 -10.92
N ASN A 33 10.74 50.01 -11.15
CA ASN A 33 9.29 50.24 -11.29
C ASN A 33 8.56 48.92 -11.59
N LEU A 34 8.40 48.08 -10.57
CA LEU A 34 7.34 47.06 -10.50
C LEU A 34 7.18 46.62 -9.04
N LEU A 35 6.95 47.61 -8.17
CA LEU A 35 6.41 47.41 -6.83
C LEU A 35 4.90 47.24 -6.95
N ALA A 36 4.47 46.17 -7.63
CA ALA A 36 3.12 45.66 -7.48
C ALA A 36 3.06 45.00 -6.10
N LYS A 37 2.21 45.53 -5.22
CA LYS A 37 1.84 44.93 -3.93
C LYS A 37 1.40 43.48 -4.18
N THR A 38 2.34 42.55 -4.07
CA THR A 38 2.00 41.15 -3.89
C THR A 38 1.72 41.04 -2.40
N GLU A 39 0.45 41.16 -2.02
CA GLU A 39 0.06 40.74 -0.68
C GLU A 39 0.53 39.30 -0.53
N LEU A 40 1.43 39.10 0.43
CA LEU A 40 1.92 37.81 0.81
C LEU A 40 0.72 37.04 1.35
N SER A 41 0.05 36.28 0.48
CA SER A 41 -1.08 35.43 0.86
C SER A 41 -0.65 34.61 2.07
N LYS A 42 -1.33 34.87 3.19
CA LYS A 42 -1.19 34.14 4.46
C LYS A 42 -1.10 32.64 4.13
N PRO A 43 -0.09 31.90 4.62
CA PRO A 43 -0.03 30.47 4.37
C PRO A 43 -1.34 29.87 4.86
N ALA A 44 -2.10 29.28 3.95
CA ALA A 44 -3.30 28.54 4.29
C ALA A 44 -2.91 27.53 5.36
N ALA A 45 -3.60 27.57 6.51
CA ALA A 45 -3.35 26.65 7.60
C ALA A 45 -3.35 25.24 7.03
N ALA A 46 -2.27 24.48 7.28
CA ALA A 46 -2.16 23.11 6.81
C ALA A 46 -3.40 22.34 7.27
N GLU A 47 -4.21 21.92 6.30
CA GLU A 47 -5.45 21.19 6.51
C GLU A 47 -5.08 19.90 7.25
N THR A 48 -5.40 19.82 8.55
CA THR A 48 -5.02 18.68 9.38
C THR A 48 -5.76 17.45 8.83
N PRO A 49 -5.09 16.29 8.64
CA PRO A 49 -5.76 15.10 8.14
C PRO A 49 -7.00 14.77 9.00
N PRO A 50 -8.08 14.26 8.37
CA PRO A 50 -9.29 13.94 9.09
C PRO A 50 -8.97 12.99 10.23
N THR A 51 -9.32 13.40 11.45
CA THR A 51 -9.23 12.54 12.62
C THR A 51 -10.58 11.89 12.82
N PHE A 52 -10.68 10.60 12.52
CA PHE A 52 -11.82 9.76 12.81
C PHE A 52 -11.97 9.57 14.33
N THR A 53 -13.23 9.58 14.76
CA THR A 53 -13.63 9.45 16.16
C THR A 53 -13.63 8.00 16.64
N SER A 54 -13.60 7.02 15.73
CA SER A 54 -13.57 5.59 16.04
C SER A 54 -12.91 4.76 14.95
N ARG A 55 -12.45 3.55 15.30
CA ARG A 55 -11.93 2.55 14.36
C ARG A 55 -12.92 2.19 13.25
N GLN A 56 -14.22 2.13 13.59
CA GLN A 56 -15.26 1.83 12.62
C GLN A 56 -15.43 2.97 11.60
N ALA A 57 -15.37 4.23 12.07
CA ALA A 57 -15.44 5.38 11.18
C ALA A 57 -14.23 5.44 10.23
N ALA A 58 -13.03 5.13 10.73
CA ALA A 58 -11.81 5.04 9.92
C ALA A 58 -11.94 3.97 8.82
N LEU A 59 -12.40 2.75 9.14
CA LEU A 59 -12.61 1.69 8.15
C LEU A 59 -13.73 1.99 7.15
N SER A 60 -14.85 2.54 7.62
CA SER A 60 -15.99 2.86 6.75
C SER A 60 -15.67 3.99 5.78
N ALA A 61 -14.69 4.85 6.09
CA ALA A 61 -14.21 5.88 5.18
C ALA A 61 -13.29 5.35 4.08
N LEU A 62 -12.79 4.10 4.19
CA LEU A 62 -12.04 3.50 3.10
C LEU A 62 -12.95 3.27 1.87
N PRO A 63 -12.41 3.44 0.66
CA PRO A 63 -13.14 3.30 -0.58
C PRO A 63 -13.26 1.82 -1.00
N PRO A 64 -14.30 1.45 -1.76
CA PRO A 64 -14.59 0.05 -2.08
C PRO A 64 -13.50 -0.63 -2.91
N LEU A 65 -12.61 0.12 -3.57
CA LEU A 65 -11.47 -0.40 -4.30
C LEU A 65 -10.16 0.10 -3.66
N MET A 66 -9.28 -0.83 -3.30
CA MET A 66 -7.96 -0.55 -2.74
C MET A 66 -6.89 -1.16 -3.63
N LEU A 67 -5.88 -0.38 -4.02
CA LEU A 67 -4.71 -0.89 -4.74
C LEU A 67 -3.65 -1.31 -3.72
N TRP A 68 -3.24 -2.56 -3.76
CA TRP A 68 -2.18 -3.07 -2.91
C TRP A 68 -0.82 -2.86 -3.60
N VAL A 69 0.03 -2.04 -3.01
CA VAL A 69 1.27 -1.53 -3.61
C VAL A 69 2.47 -1.98 -2.77
N GLY A 70 3.37 -2.76 -3.38
CA GLY A 70 4.54 -3.32 -2.72
C GLY A 70 5.78 -2.42 -2.71
N GLU A 71 6.95 -3.05 -2.53
CA GLU A 71 8.25 -2.35 -2.45
C GLU A 71 8.72 -1.76 -3.79
N ARG A 72 8.07 -2.06 -4.93
CA ARG A 72 8.55 -1.61 -6.24
C ARG A 72 8.42 -0.09 -6.41
N PRO A 73 9.24 0.54 -7.28
CA PRO A 73 8.97 1.92 -7.70
C PRO A 73 7.65 1.93 -8.44
N ASP A 74 6.64 2.53 -7.84
CA ASP A 74 5.28 2.51 -8.35
C ASP A 74 4.76 3.92 -8.61
N ASP A 75 4.21 4.05 -9.81
CA ASP A 75 3.50 5.23 -10.27
C ASP A 75 2.05 4.84 -10.53
N VAL A 76 1.22 5.01 -9.50
CA VAL A 76 -0.21 4.68 -9.59
C VAL A 76 -1.02 5.79 -10.27
N ARG A 77 -0.38 6.92 -10.62
CA ARG A 77 -1.05 8.05 -11.30
C ARG A 77 -1.65 7.62 -12.62
N THR A 78 -0.92 6.87 -13.44
CA THR A 78 -1.41 6.40 -14.74
C THR A 78 -2.66 5.52 -14.60
N TRP A 79 -2.72 4.75 -13.52
CA TRP A 79 -3.84 3.85 -13.22
C TRP A 79 -5.05 4.62 -12.67
N ILE A 80 -4.82 5.60 -11.82
CA ILE A 80 -5.90 6.43 -11.25
C ILE A 80 -6.42 7.43 -12.29
N ASP A 81 -5.53 8.20 -12.95
CA ASP A 81 -5.87 9.21 -13.96
C ASP A 81 -6.48 8.61 -15.23
N GLY A 82 -6.06 7.39 -15.59
CA GLY A 82 -6.62 6.68 -16.73
C GLY A 82 -8.11 6.39 -16.54
N SER A 83 -8.53 6.04 -15.31
CA SER A 83 -9.90 5.67 -15.00
C SER A 83 -10.85 6.84 -15.25
N ALA A 84 -10.47 8.03 -14.76
CA ALA A 84 -11.20 9.28 -14.91
C ALA A 84 -11.46 9.68 -16.38
N ARG A 85 -10.58 9.28 -17.32
CA ARG A 85 -10.74 9.60 -18.76
C ARG A 85 -11.77 8.73 -19.47
N GLN A 86 -12.07 7.52 -18.97
CA GLN A 86 -13.13 6.69 -19.55
C GLN A 86 -14.55 7.16 -19.15
N GLY A 87 -14.67 8.10 -18.19
CA GLY A 87 -15.94 8.61 -17.69
C GLY A 87 -16.36 10.00 -18.20
N LYS A 88 -15.56 10.71 -19.01
CA LYS A 88 -15.87 12.11 -19.41
C LYS A 88 -16.14 12.27 -20.91
N GLY A 89 -17.43 12.24 -21.25
CA GLY A 89 -18.01 13.32 -22.04
C GLY A 89 -18.41 14.46 -21.11
N ALA A 90 -18.26 15.70 -21.57
CA ALA A 90 -18.56 16.98 -20.91
C ALA A 90 -17.46 17.57 -19.99
N ALA A 91 -17.01 18.74 -20.41
CA ALA A 91 -16.02 19.61 -19.80
C ALA A 91 -16.59 20.43 -18.63
N ASP A 92 -15.67 21.09 -17.91
CA ASP A 92 -15.89 22.19 -16.97
C ASP A 92 -16.37 21.85 -15.54
N SER A 93 -15.45 21.28 -14.75
CA SER A 93 -15.22 21.59 -13.31
C SER A 93 -14.05 20.73 -12.76
N PRO A 94 -13.22 21.24 -11.83
CA PRO A 94 -12.06 20.54 -11.26
C PRO A 94 -12.44 19.65 -10.05
N VAL A 95 -13.67 19.14 -10.02
CA VAL A 95 -14.11 18.20 -9.00
C VAL A 95 -13.47 16.84 -9.30
N PRO A 96 -12.84 16.14 -8.32
CA PRO A 96 -12.38 14.77 -8.52
C PRO A 96 -13.56 13.94 -9.04
N SER A 97 -13.35 13.22 -10.13
CA SER A 97 -14.41 12.40 -10.71
C SER A 97 -14.95 11.41 -9.67
N ILE A 98 -16.21 11.00 -9.76
CA ILE A 98 -16.79 9.97 -8.88
C ILE A 98 -15.92 8.71 -8.82
N GLN A 99 -15.12 8.44 -9.85
CA GLN A 99 -14.17 7.33 -9.90
C GLN A 99 -12.93 7.57 -9.02
N ASP A 100 -12.44 8.80 -8.89
CA ASP A 100 -11.35 9.18 -7.97
C ASP A 100 -11.75 9.01 -6.50
N GLN A 101 -13.07 9.06 -6.21
CA GLN A 101 -13.62 8.93 -4.85
C GLN A 101 -13.86 7.47 -4.44
N ARG A 102 -13.73 6.51 -5.36
CA ARG A 102 -13.99 5.08 -5.12
C ARG A 102 -12.72 4.25 -5.01
N MET A 103 -11.56 4.88 -5.03
CA MET A 103 -10.26 4.20 -5.00
C MET A 103 -9.36 4.72 -3.88
N GLY A 104 -8.59 3.81 -3.30
CA GLY A 104 -7.57 4.09 -2.31
C GLY A 104 -6.34 3.21 -2.53
N VAL A 105 -5.31 3.42 -1.73
CA VAL A 105 -4.05 2.67 -1.85
C VAL A 105 -3.66 2.09 -0.50
N ALA A 106 -3.43 0.79 -0.44
CA ALA A 106 -2.73 0.14 0.65
C ALA A 106 -1.27 -0.03 0.22
N VAL A 107 -0.34 0.66 0.89
CA VAL A 107 1.08 0.73 0.50
C VAL A 107 1.98 0.08 1.53
N LEU A 108 2.91 -0.75 1.07
CA LEU A 108 3.99 -1.27 1.89
C LEU A 108 4.76 -0.11 2.53
N ASP A 109 4.69 0.01 3.84
CA ASP A 109 5.39 1.03 4.60
C ASP A 109 6.65 0.45 5.25
N THR A 110 6.53 -0.77 5.78
CA THR A 110 7.55 -1.44 6.57
C THR A 110 7.58 -2.94 6.27
N THR A 111 8.78 -3.50 6.12
CA THR A 111 9.04 -4.94 6.15
C THR A 111 9.72 -5.31 7.46
N VAL A 112 9.23 -6.35 8.14
CA VAL A 112 9.91 -6.98 9.28
C VAL A 112 10.38 -8.37 8.87
N LEU A 113 11.69 -8.59 8.84
CA LEU A 113 12.28 -9.90 8.56
C LEU A 113 12.57 -10.62 9.88
N LEU A 114 11.93 -11.77 10.10
CA LEU A 114 12.15 -12.66 11.23
C LEU A 114 13.22 -13.70 10.86
N ARG A 115 14.31 -13.74 11.63
CA ARG A 115 15.44 -14.64 11.40
C ARG A 115 16.09 -15.06 12.71
N ASP A 116 16.29 -16.37 12.90
CA ASP A 116 16.84 -16.93 14.12
C ASP A 116 16.08 -16.36 15.34
N GLY A 117 16.78 -15.92 16.40
CA GLY A 117 16.19 -15.24 17.55
C GLY A 117 15.92 -13.73 17.38
N SER A 118 16.02 -13.19 16.16
CA SER A 118 16.06 -11.75 15.88
C SER A 118 15.02 -11.30 14.86
N ALA A 119 14.75 -9.99 14.82
CA ALA A 119 13.97 -9.36 13.78
C ALA A 119 14.68 -8.09 13.31
N SER A 120 14.68 -7.84 12.01
CA SER A 120 15.14 -6.58 11.42
C SER A 120 13.96 -5.85 10.78
N VAL A 121 13.98 -4.53 10.84
CA VAL A 121 12.91 -3.66 10.31
C VAL A 121 13.50 -2.81 9.19
N ARG A 122 12.83 -2.79 8.04
CA ARG A 122 13.20 -1.95 6.91
C ARG A 122 11.99 -1.14 6.45
N ARG A 123 12.16 0.18 6.36
CA ARG A 123 11.16 1.05 5.73
C ARG A 123 11.21 0.90 4.22
N ARG A 124 10.08 1.09 3.55
CA ARG A 124 10.04 1.22 2.10
C ARG A 124 11.05 2.26 1.61
N GLN A 125 11.87 1.87 0.63
CA GLN A 125 12.95 2.67 0.06
C GLN A 125 12.57 3.26 -1.30
N GLN A 126 11.61 2.65 -1.99
CA GLN A 126 11.17 3.16 -3.29
C GLN A 126 10.18 4.31 -3.13
N PRO A 127 10.06 5.23 -4.11
CA PRO A 127 9.06 6.29 -4.08
C PRO A 127 7.67 5.78 -4.45
N LEU A 128 6.62 6.33 -3.82
CA LEU A 128 5.22 6.14 -4.24
C LEU A 128 4.77 7.43 -4.92
N LYS A 129 4.32 7.36 -6.18
CA LYS A 129 3.74 8.51 -6.86
C LYS A 129 2.22 8.37 -6.92
N LEU A 130 1.54 9.25 -6.22
CA LEU A 130 0.07 9.40 -6.21
C LEU A 130 -0.34 10.59 -7.09
N PRO A 131 -1.61 10.64 -7.54
CA PRO A 131 -2.13 11.79 -8.27
C PRO A 131 -1.92 13.10 -7.49
N PRO A 132 -1.59 14.22 -8.13
CA PRO A 132 -1.44 15.51 -7.45
C PRO A 132 -2.69 15.91 -6.64
N ALA A 133 -3.88 15.59 -7.13
CA ALA A 133 -5.16 15.83 -6.44
C ALA A 133 -5.32 15.03 -5.14
N TRP A 134 -4.52 13.98 -4.95
CA TRP A 134 -4.51 13.15 -3.74
C TRP A 134 -3.59 13.70 -2.67
N TYR A 135 -2.92 14.83 -2.91
CA TYR A 135 -2.20 15.59 -1.91
C TYR A 135 -2.99 16.83 -1.48
N ALA A 136 -2.76 17.28 -0.25
CA ALA A 136 -3.19 18.58 0.22
C ALA A 136 -2.47 19.69 -0.55
N GLN A 137 -2.97 20.94 -0.44
CA GLN A 137 -2.45 22.08 -1.20
C GLN A 137 -0.94 22.34 -0.98
N ASN A 138 -0.38 21.89 0.14
CA ASN A 138 1.05 21.97 0.44
C ASN A 138 1.90 20.86 -0.21
N GLY A 139 1.29 19.89 -0.91
CA GLY A 139 1.95 18.78 -1.60
C GLY A 139 2.57 17.71 -0.69
N LEU A 140 2.43 17.84 0.64
CA LEU A 140 3.12 16.97 1.61
C LEU A 140 2.18 15.99 2.32
N GLN A 141 0.92 16.37 2.53
CA GLN A 141 -0.07 15.52 3.18
C GLN A 141 -0.96 14.84 2.14
N GLN A 142 -1.29 13.57 2.34
CA GLN A 142 -2.21 12.84 1.46
C GLN A 142 -3.67 13.11 1.90
N LYS A 143 -4.52 13.46 0.94
CA LYS A 143 -5.98 13.56 1.09
C LYS A 143 -6.69 12.26 0.76
N ALA A 144 -6.09 11.43 -0.09
CA ALA A 144 -6.70 10.17 -0.48
C ALA A 144 -6.59 9.10 0.62
N PRO A 145 -7.49 8.10 0.62
CA PRO A 145 -7.42 6.98 1.54
C PRO A 145 -6.14 6.16 1.28
N VAL A 146 -5.14 6.37 2.14
CA VAL A 146 -3.88 5.61 2.15
C VAL A 146 -3.80 4.80 3.43
N VAL A 147 -3.60 3.49 3.27
CA VAL A 147 -3.39 2.52 4.35
C VAL A 147 -1.94 2.09 4.34
N THR A 148 -1.25 2.17 5.47
CA THR A 148 0.12 1.67 5.60
C THR A 148 0.11 0.17 5.89
N ILE A 149 0.92 -0.59 5.15
CA ILE A 149 1.08 -2.04 5.34
C ILE A 149 2.41 -2.32 6.05
N VAL A 150 2.35 -3.21 7.04
CA VAL A 150 3.52 -3.85 7.66
C VAL A 150 3.55 -5.29 7.17
N HIS A 151 4.51 -5.62 6.31
CA HIS A 151 4.70 -6.98 5.80
C HIS A 151 5.72 -7.74 6.65
N ILE A 152 5.40 -8.97 7.00
CA ILE A 152 6.27 -9.84 7.80
C ILE A 152 6.84 -10.95 6.93
N GLU A 153 8.16 -10.98 6.81
CA GLU A 153 8.89 -12.05 6.14
C GLU A 153 9.50 -12.99 7.16
N MET A 154 9.45 -14.29 6.88
CA MET A 154 10.18 -15.30 7.65
C MET A 154 11.33 -15.86 6.84
N ALA A 155 12.54 -15.80 7.39
CA ALA A 155 13.69 -16.46 6.82
C ALA A 155 13.44 -17.98 6.71
N ARG A 156 13.87 -18.55 5.59
CA ARG A 156 13.69 -19.97 5.26
C ARG A 156 14.95 -20.79 5.55
N ALA A 157 14.83 -22.10 5.54
CA ALA A 157 15.92 -23.07 5.67
C ALA A 157 16.72 -22.94 6.99
N ALA A 158 18.05 -22.74 6.92
CA ALA A 158 18.95 -22.80 8.07
C ALA A 158 18.70 -21.72 9.14
N HIS A 159 17.96 -20.66 8.80
CA HIS A 159 17.76 -19.49 9.67
C HIS A 159 16.31 -19.25 10.07
N LYS A 160 15.55 -20.33 10.30
CA LYS A 160 14.14 -20.26 10.71
C LYS A 160 13.97 -19.35 11.95
N PRO A 161 12.90 -18.54 12.00
CA PRO A 161 12.65 -17.69 13.15
C PRO A 161 12.29 -18.52 14.39
N ALA A 162 12.73 -18.04 15.56
CA ALA A 162 12.44 -18.63 16.87
C ALA A 162 11.02 -18.35 17.37
N LEU A 163 10.31 -17.41 16.73
CA LEU A 163 8.97 -16.94 17.11
C LEU A 163 8.88 -16.51 18.58
N ASN A 164 9.90 -15.77 19.03
CA ASN A 164 10.07 -15.37 20.44
C ASN A 164 9.49 -13.98 20.76
N GLU A 165 9.51 -13.60 22.04
CA GLU A 165 9.00 -12.31 22.51
C GLU A 165 9.70 -11.09 21.89
N LYS A 166 10.99 -11.20 21.56
CA LYS A 166 11.72 -10.11 20.89
C LYS A 166 11.15 -9.86 19.49
N GLN A 167 10.85 -10.93 18.76
CA GLN A 167 10.23 -10.85 17.43
C GLN A 167 8.82 -10.29 17.51
N LYS A 168 7.97 -10.79 18.43
CA LYS A 168 6.61 -10.24 18.64
C LYS A 168 6.62 -8.74 18.91
N ARG A 169 7.46 -8.31 19.86
CA ARG A 169 7.60 -6.89 20.22
C ARG A 169 8.08 -6.05 19.03
N THR A 170 8.97 -6.59 18.20
CA THR A 170 9.45 -5.88 17.00
C THR A 170 8.31 -5.67 16.00
N ILE A 171 7.45 -6.67 15.80
CA ILE A 171 6.28 -6.57 14.93
C ILE A 171 5.29 -5.53 15.47
N VAL A 172 4.92 -5.63 16.76
CA VAL A 172 3.99 -4.69 17.41
C VAL A 172 4.49 -3.24 17.29
N ASN A 173 5.78 -3.00 17.55
CA ASN A 173 6.37 -1.68 17.39
C ASN A 173 6.33 -1.18 15.95
N ALA A 174 6.54 -2.06 14.96
CA ALA A 174 6.44 -1.72 13.55
C ALA A 174 5.00 -1.35 13.16
N VAL A 175 3.99 -2.08 13.67
CA VAL A 175 2.56 -1.79 13.46
C VAL A 175 2.18 -0.43 14.04
N VAL A 176 2.53 -0.16 15.30
CA VAL A 176 2.26 1.14 15.94
C VAL A 176 2.94 2.27 15.19
N ALA A 177 4.21 2.09 14.80
CA ALA A 177 4.92 3.10 14.02
C ALA A 177 4.23 3.36 12.67
N ALA A 178 3.85 2.32 11.93
CA ALA A 178 3.16 2.45 10.65
C ALA A 178 1.81 3.19 10.80
N ALA A 179 1.04 2.87 11.84
CA ALA A 179 -0.22 3.57 12.13
C ALA A 179 -0.06 5.08 12.27
N THR A 180 1.02 5.59 12.89
CA THR A 180 1.26 7.04 13.00
C THR A 180 1.45 7.75 11.66
N ARG A 181 1.76 7.00 10.59
CA ARG A 181 1.97 7.50 9.24
C ARG A 181 0.79 7.23 8.32
N SER A 182 -0.22 6.51 8.80
CA SER A 182 -1.43 6.24 8.02
C SER A 182 -2.40 7.42 8.14
N PRO A 183 -2.59 8.21 7.06
CA PRO A 183 -3.56 9.31 7.09
C PRO A 183 -5.00 8.82 7.25
N SER A 184 -5.28 7.56 6.90
CA SER A 184 -6.62 6.96 7.04
C SER A 184 -6.91 6.45 8.45
N GLN A 185 -5.94 6.50 9.37
CA GLN A 185 -6.00 5.83 10.67
C GLN A 185 -6.35 4.33 10.56
N VAL A 186 -5.83 3.68 9.52
CA VAL A 186 -5.90 2.24 9.33
C VAL A 186 -4.49 1.72 9.07
N VAL A 187 -4.08 0.68 9.78
CA VAL A 187 -2.84 -0.04 9.51
C VAL A 187 -3.16 -1.48 9.15
N GLN A 188 -2.50 -2.02 8.13
CA GLN A 188 -2.68 -3.39 7.71
C GLN A 188 -1.44 -4.23 8.09
N LEU A 189 -1.64 -5.32 8.82
CA LEU A 189 -0.61 -6.33 9.07
C LEU A 189 -0.73 -7.43 8.01
N ASP A 190 0.31 -7.57 7.21
CA ASP A 190 0.41 -8.63 6.21
C ASP A 190 1.37 -9.71 6.67
N PHE A 191 0.84 -10.84 7.14
CA PHE A 191 1.65 -11.93 7.69
C PHE A 191 1.05 -13.30 7.42
N GLU A 192 1.62 -14.00 6.45
CA GLU A 192 1.26 -15.37 6.13
C GLU A 192 1.97 -16.35 7.09
N VAL A 193 1.17 -17.20 7.74
CA VAL A 193 1.67 -18.18 8.72
C VAL A 193 1.17 -19.59 8.43
N MET A 194 1.98 -20.58 8.77
CA MET A 194 1.55 -21.98 8.77
C MET A 194 0.60 -22.24 9.94
N HIS A 195 -0.13 -23.36 9.90
CA HIS A 195 -1.06 -23.75 10.97
C HIS A 195 -0.40 -23.74 12.37
N SER A 196 0.82 -24.28 12.50
CA SER A 196 1.58 -24.31 13.76
C SER A 196 2.00 -22.92 14.28
N GLN A 197 1.92 -21.90 13.44
CA GLN A 197 2.36 -20.53 13.73
C GLN A 197 1.18 -19.60 14.02
N LYS A 198 -0.08 -20.06 13.86
CA LYS A 198 -1.28 -19.29 14.19
C LYS A 198 -1.28 -18.74 15.61
N PRO A 199 -0.85 -19.47 16.67
CA PRO A 199 -0.80 -18.90 18.03
C PRO A 199 0.15 -17.71 18.14
N PHE A 200 1.25 -17.70 17.37
CA PHE A 200 2.17 -16.57 17.32
C PHE A 200 1.52 -15.36 16.65
N LEU A 201 0.85 -15.55 15.51
CA LEU A 201 0.12 -14.46 14.84
C LEU A 201 -1.02 -13.93 15.72
N ALA A 202 -1.79 -14.79 16.37
CA ALA A 202 -2.87 -14.39 17.26
C ALA A 202 -2.39 -13.49 18.42
N ASP A 203 -1.26 -13.85 19.06
CA ASP A 203 -0.65 -13.05 20.12
C ASP A 203 -0.13 -11.70 19.57
N VAL A 204 0.46 -11.69 18.37
CA VAL A 204 0.90 -10.45 17.70
C VAL A 204 -0.28 -9.54 17.37
N VAL A 205 -1.38 -10.06 16.83
CA VAL A 205 -2.58 -9.28 16.51
C VAL A 205 -3.18 -8.68 17.78
N LYS A 206 -3.33 -9.49 18.84
CA LYS A 206 -3.83 -9.01 20.13
C LYS A 206 -2.99 -7.87 20.70
N ARG A 207 -1.68 -8.07 20.80
CA ARG A 207 -0.77 -7.05 21.33
C ARG A 207 -0.69 -5.81 20.46
N SER A 208 -0.79 -5.98 19.14
CA SER A 208 -0.87 -4.84 18.21
C SER A 208 -2.14 -4.05 18.46
N ARG A 209 -3.28 -4.74 18.64
CA ARG A 209 -4.53 -4.07 18.94
C ARG A 209 -4.48 -3.31 20.26
N ASP A 210 -3.93 -3.92 21.31
CA ASP A 210 -3.76 -3.32 22.64
C ASP A 210 -2.85 -2.09 22.62
N ALA A 211 -1.84 -2.07 21.74
CA ALA A 211 -0.86 -0.98 21.64
C ALA A 211 -1.30 0.17 20.72
N LEU A 212 -2.25 -0.06 19.82
CA LEU A 212 -2.74 0.94 18.88
C LEU A 212 -3.79 1.86 19.53
N PRO A 213 -3.86 3.16 19.16
CA PRO A 213 -4.92 4.05 19.62
C PRO A 213 -6.32 3.51 19.31
N ALA A 214 -7.28 3.80 20.18
CA ALA A 214 -8.65 3.25 20.09
C ALA A 214 -9.40 3.67 18.81
N ASN A 215 -9.01 4.77 18.17
CA ASN A 215 -9.59 5.25 16.92
C ASN A 215 -8.81 4.82 15.66
N VAL A 216 -7.72 4.06 15.80
CA VAL A 216 -6.99 3.49 14.66
C VAL A 216 -7.49 2.07 14.42
N ALA A 217 -7.85 1.71 13.19
CA ALA A 217 -8.26 0.36 12.84
C ALA A 217 -7.06 -0.53 12.48
N LEU A 218 -7.15 -1.81 12.85
CA LEU A 218 -6.20 -2.86 12.52
C LEU A 218 -6.82 -3.79 11.48
N SER A 219 -6.33 -3.72 10.25
CA SER A 219 -6.64 -4.68 9.19
C SER A 219 -5.57 -5.78 9.16
N ILE A 220 -5.93 -7.01 8.81
CA ILE A 220 -4.98 -8.11 8.59
C ILE A 220 -5.22 -8.76 7.23
N THR A 221 -4.16 -9.23 6.56
CA THR A 221 -4.34 -10.19 5.47
C THR A 221 -4.54 -11.58 6.06
N ALA A 222 -5.26 -12.41 5.32
CA ALA A 222 -5.45 -13.82 5.64
C ALA A 222 -5.26 -14.66 4.39
N LEU A 223 -4.64 -15.84 4.51
CA LEU A 223 -4.72 -16.83 3.45
C LEU A 223 -6.19 -17.23 3.26
N ALA A 224 -6.68 -17.27 2.02
CA ALA A 224 -8.07 -17.64 1.74
C ALA A 224 -8.47 -19.01 2.31
N SER A 225 -7.53 -19.93 2.47
CA SER A 225 -7.77 -21.23 3.13
C SER A 225 -8.20 -21.10 4.59
N TRP A 226 -7.76 -20.06 5.31
CA TRP A 226 -8.21 -19.77 6.68
C TRP A 226 -9.69 -19.38 6.73
N CYS A 227 -10.20 -18.83 5.63
CA CYS A 227 -11.59 -18.39 5.51
C CYS A 227 -12.56 -19.51 5.11
N VAL A 228 -12.06 -20.73 4.89
CA VAL A 228 -12.85 -21.95 4.63
C VAL A 228 -12.63 -23.01 5.70
N GLY A 229 -11.44 -23.03 6.30
CA GLY A 229 -11.02 -23.98 7.33
C GLY A 229 -11.60 -23.71 8.73
N ASP A 230 -10.78 -23.83 9.76
CA ASP A 230 -11.11 -23.63 11.17
C ASP A 230 -11.48 -22.16 11.51
N ALA A 231 -12.34 -21.97 12.51
CA ALA A 231 -12.91 -20.66 12.88
C ALA A 231 -11.97 -19.76 13.71
N TRP A 232 -10.66 -19.96 13.61
CA TRP A 232 -9.68 -19.34 14.51
C TRP A 232 -9.54 -17.82 14.31
N LEU A 233 -9.96 -17.29 13.15
CA LEU A 233 -9.94 -15.86 12.86
C LEU A 233 -10.99 -15.08 13.66
N ALA A 234 -12.10 -15.72 14.06
CA ALA A 234 -13.19 -15.09 14.78
C ALA A 234 -12.78 -14.53 16.16
N ASP A 235 -11.72 -15.09 16.76
CA ASP A 235 -11.20 -14.67 18.06
C ASP A 235 -10.12 -13.59 17.95
N LEU A 236 -9.70 -13.23 16.73
CA LEU A 236 -8.68 -12.20 16.53
C LEU A 236 -9.30 -10.81 16.67
N PRO A 237 -8.68 -9.89 17.44
CA PRO A 237 -9.17 -8.54 17.59
C PRO A 237 -8.72 -7.64 16.42
N ALA A 238 -8.92 -8.12 15.19
CA ALA A 238 -8.76 -7.36 13.97
C ALA A 238 -10.09 -6.69 13.59
N ASP A 239 -10.02 -5.49 13.05
CA ASP A 239 -11.19 -4.72 12.63
C ASP A 239 -11.58 -5.03 11.16
N GLU A 240 -10.64 -5.52 10.37
CA GLU A 240 -10.85 -6.01 9.01
C GLU A 240 -9.96 -7.24 8.76
N VAL A 241 -10.50 -8.25 8.08
CA VAL A 241 -9.74 -9.38 7.53
C VAL A 241 -9.84 -9.32 6.01
N VAL A 242 -8.69 -9.37 5.34
CA VAL A 242 -8.58 -9.33 3.87
C VAL A 242 -8.05 -10.68 3.38
N PRO A 243 -8.94 -11.61 2.97
CA PRO A 243 -8.52 -12.89 2.42
C PRO A 243 -7.82 -12.70 1.07
N THR A 244 -6.60 -13.18 0.91
CA THR A 244 -5.87 -13.16 -0.37
C THR A 244 -6.25 -14.39 -1.18
N ALA A 245 -7.18 -14.22 -2.12
CA ALA A 245 -7.75 -15.30 -2.93
C ALA A 245 -7.00 -15.52 -4.26
N PHE A 246 -5.68 -15.61 -4.20
CA PHE A 246 -4.80 -15.80 -5.36
C PHE A 246 -3.51 -16.51 -4.92
N HIS A 247 -2.81 -17.11 -5.88
CA HIS A 247 -1.57 -17.88 -5.68
C HIS A 247 -1.71 -18.98 -4.61
N MET A 248 -2.92 -19.57 -4.55
CA MET A 248 -3.33 -20.53 -3.53
C MET A 248 -2.91 -21.97 -3.89
N ASP A 249 -1.61 -22.20 -4.10
CA ASP A 249 -1.04 -23.50 -4.51
C ASP A 249 -1.79 -24.71 -3.89
N GLY A 250 -2.11 -25.72 -4.70
CA GLY A 250 -2.79 -26.95 -4.25
C GLY A 250 -4.28 -26.84 -3.89
N GLU A 251 -4.76 -25.69 -3.39
CA GLU A 251 -6.17 -25.48 -2.96
C GLU A 251 -6.96 -24.52 -3.87
N ALA A 252 -6.31 -23.94 -4.88
CA ALA A 252 -6.88 -22.90 -5.73
C ALA A 252 -8.24 -23.26 -6.34
N LYS A 253 -8.41 -24.50 -6.81
CA LYS A 253 -9.70 -24.93 -7.39
C LYS A 253 -10.82 -24.91 -6.36
N ARG A 254 -10.59 -25.50 -5.18
CA ARG A 254 -11.60 -25.57 -4.11
C ARG A 254 -12.03 -24.17 -3.65
N LEU A 255 -11.06 -23.27 -3.47
CA LEU A 255 -11.33 -21.91 -3.02
C LEU A 255 -12.03 -21.07 -4.10
N ARG A 256 -11.70 -21.28 -5.38
CA ARG A 256 -12.45 -20.69 -6.50
C ARG A 256 -13.88 -21.22 -6.57
N ASP A 257 -14.09 -22.53 -6.42
CA ASP A 257 -15.43 -23.13 -6.43
C ASP A 257 -16.35 -22.50 -5.35
N VAL A 258 -15.81 -22.21 -4.15
CA VAL A 258 -16.53 -21.49 -3.09
C VAL A 258 -16.93 -20.08 -3.55
N LEU A 259 -16.00 -19.30 -4.10
CA LEU A 259 -16.27 -17.94 -4.55
C LEU A 259 -17.20 -17.88 -5.77
N ASP A 260 -17.12 -18.84 -6.69
CA ASP A 260 -18.00 -18.93 -7.84
C ASP A 260 -19.44 -19.31 -7.46
N HIS A 261 -19.60 -20.17 -6.45
CA HIS A 261 -20.92 -20.61 -5.97
C HIS A 261 -21.59 -19.55 -5.09
N ASP A 262 -20.89 -19.09 -4.05
CA ASP A 262 -21.47 -18.26 -2.99
C ASP A 262 -21.17 -16.77 -3.16
N GLY A 263 -20.17 -16.42 -3.96
CA GLY A 263 -19.70 -15.05 -4.12
C GLY A 263 -18.86 -14.52 -2.96
N ARG A 264 -18.65 -15.32 -1.90
CA ARG A 264 -18.01 -14.91 -0.66
C ARG A 264 -17.47 -16.11 0.10
N PHE A 265 -16.56 -15.88 1.04
CA PHE A 265 -16.11 -16.93 1.95
C PHE A 265 -17.15 -17.24 3.05
N PRO A 266 -17.19 -18.47 3.59
CA PRO A 266 -18.16 -18.87 4.60
C PRO A 266 -17.95 -18.20 5.97
N ARG A 267 -16.71 -17.81 6.30
CA ARG A 267 -16.38 -17.14 7.57
C ARG A 267 -16.85 -15.68 7.57
N PRO A 268 -17.72 -15.24 8.50
CA PRO A 268 -18.25 -13.88 8.53
C PRO A 268 -17.19 -12.78 8.51
N GLU A 269 -16.10 -12.97 9.25
CA GLU A 269 -14.96 -12.05 9.32
C GLU A 269 -14.25 -11.86 7.97
N CYS A 270 -14.35 -12.85 7.06
CA CYS A 270 -13.74 -12.83 5.73
C CYS A 270 -14.68 -12.33 4.61
N GLN A 271 -15.94 -11.99 4.90
CA GLN A 271 -16.90 -11.57 3.88
C GLN A 271 -16.77 -10.10 3.45
N PRO A 272 -16.48 -9.13 4.35
CA PRO A 272 -16.50 -7.71 3.98
C PRO A 272 -15.45 -7.33 2.93
N SER A 273 -14.29 -7.98 2.96
CA SER A 273 -13.15 -7.60 2.14
C SER A 273 -12.59 -8.82 1.40
N LEU A 274 -11.97 -8.58 0.24
CA LEU A 274 -11.38 -9.64 -0.59
C LEU A 274 -10.16 -9.14 -1.36
N GLY A 275 -9.07 -9.88 -1.30
CA GLY A 275 -7.87 -9.70 -2.12
C GLY A 275 -7.93 -10.51 -3.41
N LEU A 276 -7.73 -9.86 -4.56
CA LEU A 276 -7.67 -10.48 -5.88
C LEU A 276 -6.38 -10.07 -6.58
N SER A 277 -5.79 -10.95 -7.37
CA SER A 277 -4.63 -10.59 -8.19
C SER A 277 -4.99 -10.36 -9.65
N LEU A 278 -4.41 -9.33 -10.27
CA LEU A 278 -4.62 -8.98 -11.67
C LEU A 278 -4.11 -10.04 -12.66
N ASP A 279 -3.14 -10.86 -12.26
CA ASP A 279 -2.57 -11.94 -13.08
C ASP A 279 -3.37 -13.26 -13.00
N GLU A 280 -4.41 -13.33 -12.16
CA GLU A 280 -5.28 -14.51 -12.01
C GLU A 280 -6.69 -14.30 -12.58
N GLN A 281 -6.78 -13.58 -13.70
CA GLN A 281 -8.05 -13.42 -14.40
C GLN A 281 -8.42 -14.69 -15.20
N PRO A 282 -9.72 -14.97 -15.41
CA PRO A 282 -10.89 -14.20 -14.96
C PRO A 282 -11.21 -14.42 -13.47
N TRP A 283 -11.67 -13.36 -12.80
CA TRP A 283 -12.21 -13.45 -11.44
C TRP A 283 -13.63 -14.03 -11.41
N PRO A 284 -14.08 -14.56 -10.25
CA PRO A 284 -15.46 -14.97 -10.06
C PRO A 284 -16.45 -13.87 -10.44
N SER A 285 -17.52 -14.25 -11.13
CA SER A 285 -18.48 -13.30 -11.71
C SER A 285 -19.47 -12.69 -10.71
N LYS A 286 -19.58 -13.27 -9.51
CA LYS A 286 -20.59 -12.93 -8.50
C LYS A 286 -19.98 -12.55 -7.15
N LEU A 287 -18.89 -11.79 -7.14
CA LEU A 287 -18.26 -11.39 -5.89
C LEU A 287 -19.19 -10.52 -5.04
N ARG A 288 -19.27 -10.84 -3.75
CA ARG A 288 -20.10 -10.18 -2.74
C ARG A 288 -19.24 -9.72 -1.58
N SER A 289 -18.35 -8.77 -1.87
CA SER A 289 -17.51 -8.10 -0.88
C SER A 289 -17.73 -6.59 -0.96
N GLN A 290 -17.71 -5.93 0.20
CA GLN A 290 -17.83 -4.48 0.29
C GLN A 290 -16.57 -3.79 -0.22
N ARG A 291 -15.41 -4.43 -0.03
CA ARG A 291 -14.11 -3.90 -0.41
C ARG A 291 -13.26 -4.92 -1.16
N LEU A 292 -12.69 -4.49 -2.28
CA LEU A 292 -11.73 -5.28 -3.04
C LEU A 292 -10.33 -4.67 -2.92
N TYR A 293 -9.37 -5.51 -2.57
CA TYR A 293 -7.95 -5.20 -2.64
C TYR A 293 -7.39 -5.84 -3.90
N LEU A 294 -6.94 -5.02 -4.85
CA LEU A 294 -6.32 -5.51 -6.06
C LEU A 294 -4.81 -5.58 -5.87
N PHE A 295 -4.28 -6.77 -6.09
CA PHE A 295 -2.86 -7.07 -6.07
C PHE A 295 -2.33 -7.11 -7.49
N ASN A 296 -1.10 -6.65 -7.64
CA ASN A 296 -0.40 -6.68 -8.90
C ASN A 296 0.99 -7.27 -8.68
N ARG A 297 1.27 -8.39 -9.36
CA ARG A 297 2.61 -9.00 -9.36
C ARG A 297 3.63 -8.06 -10.02
N ASN A 298 3.18 -7.25 -10.98
CA ASN A 298 3.99 -6.26 -11.69
C ASN A 298 3.87 -4.87 -11.06
N ALA A 299 4.68 -3.92 -11.53
CA ALA A 299 4.50 -2.51 -11.17
C ALA A 299 3.19 -1.96 -11.78
N TRP A 300 2.47 -1.17 -11.01
CA TRP A 300 1.26 -0.47 -11.45
C TRP A 300 1.54 0.49 -12.59
N SER A 301 2.74 1.09 -12.62
CA SER A 301 3.18 2.02 -13.67
C SER A 301 3.20 1.39 -15.06
N GLY A 302 3.40 0.08 -15.16
CA GLY A 302 3.50 -0.66 -16.42
C GLY A 302 2.26 -1.49 -16.76
N THR A 303 1.19 -1.41 -15.97
CA THR A 303 0.02 -2.28 -16.12
C THR A 303 -1.13 -1.53 -16.79
N PRO A 304 -1.48 -1.84 -18.06
CA PRO A 304 -2.56 -1.17 -18.77
C PRO A 304 -3.90 -1.36 -18.06
N MET A 305 -4.73 -0.31 -18.03
CA MET A 305 -6.04 -0.41 -17.41
C MET A 305 -7.08 -1.24 -18.20
N ALA A 306 -6.84 -1.47 -19.50
CA ALA A 306 -7.91 -1.71 -20.47
C ALA A 306 -8.61 -3.09 -20.41
N GLY A 307 -8.34 -3.91 -19.38
CA GLY A 307 -8.95 -5.24 -19.24
C GLY A 307 -10.02 -5.38 -18.16
N TRP A 308 -10.10 -4.47 -17.18
CA TRP A 308 -10.80 -4.73 -15.90
C TRP A 308 -11.91 -3.73 -15.53
N SER A 309 -11.90 -2.50 -16.06
CA SER A 309 -12.93 -1.48 -15.74
C SER A 309 -14.35 -1.92 -16.13
N VAL A 310 -14.47 -2.67 -17.24
CA VAL A 310 -15.74 -3.25 -17.74
C VAL A 310 -16.35 -4.26 -16.75
N ARG A 311 -15.55 -4.89 -15.88
CA ARG A 311 -16.02 -5.91 -14.93
C ARG A 311 -16.22 -5.39 -13.51
N LEU A 312 -15.45 -4.40 -13.06
CA LEU A 312 -15.71 -3.75 -11.77
C LEU A 312 -17.01 -2.94 -11.80
N GLY A 313 -17.38 -2.33 -12.94
CA GLY A 313 -18.69 -1.67 -13.10
C GLY A 313 -19.89 -2.63 -13.05
N ALA A 314 -19.68 -3.95 -13.16
CA ALA A 314 -20.71 -4.96 -12.93
C ALA A 314 -20.72 -5.50 -11.48
N ILE A 315 -19.59 -5.39 -10.78
CA ILE A 315 -19.43 -5.80 -9.37
C ILE A 315 -19.87 -4.67 -8.41
N PHE A 316 -19.85 -3.44 -8.90
CA PHE A 316 -20.26 -2.25 -8.18
C PHE A 316 -21.35 -1.53 -8.96
N PRO A 317 -22.63 -1.55 -8.51
CA PRO A 317 -23.67 -0.74 -9.11
C PRO A 317 -23.36 0.76 -9.03
#